data_AF-A0A2D7WUV1-F1
#
_entry.id   AF-A0A2D7WUV1-F1
#
_cell.length_a   1.000
_cell.length_b   1.000
_cell.length_c   1.000
_cell.angle_alpha   90.00
_cell.angle_beta   90.00
_cell.angle_gamma   90.00
#
_symmetry.space_group_name_H-M   'P 1'
#
loop_
_entity.id
_entity.type
_entity.pdbx_description
1 polymer ?
#
loop_
_entity_poly.entity_id
_entity_poly.type
_entity_poly.pdbx_seq_one_letter_code
_entity_poly.pdbx_strand_id
1 'polypeptide(L)'
;MPNLDGSFIDNEPVIMPDFHRITFAYTPAEAKIPIVSWFLKNLDRRLEENRANLLINDMKFGRAGLEVSWQLSGNVSEAFELELEDQFEWICRKANKSG
;
A
#
# COMPACT_ATOMS: atom_id res chain seq x y z
N MET A 1 12.78 12.94 17.33
CA MET A 1 13.95 13.83 17.39
C MET A 1 14.12 14.46 16.01
N PRO A 2 14.18 15.79 15.90
CA PRO A 2 14.43 16.48 14.62
C PRO A 2 15.90 16.32 14.20
N ASN A 3 16.17 16.37 12.90
CA ASN A 3 17.52 16.59 12.38
C ASN A 3 17.93 18.06 12.61
N LEU A 4 19.25 18.29 12.72
CA LEU A 4 19.89 19.52 13.18
C LEU A 4 19.68 20.77 12.30
N ASP A 5 18.98 20.64 11.18
CA ASP A 5 18.72 21.71 10.20
C ASP A 5 17.25 22.16 10.12
N GLY A 6 16.36 21.57 10.92
CA GLY A 6 14.97 22.04 11.02
C GLY A 6 14.10 21.79 9.79
N SER A 7 14.56 20.99 8.81
CA SER A 7 13.71 20.54 7.72
C SER A 7 12.69 19.52 8.24
N PHE A 8 11.40 19.82 8.10
CA PHE A 8 10.38 18.78 8.08
C PHE A 8 10.70 17.89 6.88
N ILE A 9 10.85 16.59 7.08
CA ILE A 9 10.79 15.67 5.96
C ILE A 9 9.33 15.77 5.51
N ASP A 10 9.09 16.50 4.43
CA ASP A 10 7.86 16.39 3.66
C ASP A 10 7.79 14.93 3.22
N ASN A 11 7.11 14.09 4.02
CA ASN A 11 6.74 12.73 3.64
C ASN A 11 5.60 12.83 2.62
N GLU A 12 5.82 13.58 1.55
CA GLU A 12 4.90 13.57 0.43
C GLU A 12 4.93 12.16 -0.15
N PRO A 13 3.74 11.55 -0.33
CA PRO A 13 3.67 10.22 -0.87
C PRO A 13 4.28 10.18 -2.27
N VAL A 14 5.19 9.23 -2.47
CA VAL A 14 5.85 8.95 -3.72
C VAL A 14 4.89 8.20 -4.63
N ILE A 15 4.72 8.71 -5.85
CA ILE A 15 4.01 8.01 -6.91
C ILE A 15 4.99 7.02 -7.55
N MET A 16 4.68 5.74 -7.47
CA MET A 16 5.42 4.71 -8.20
C MET A 16 4.85 4.65 -9.63
N PRO A 17 5.68 4.72 -10.69
CA PRO A 17 5.21 4.89 -12.06
C PRO A 17 4.36 3.71 -12.59
N ASP A 18 4.44 2.55 -11.93
CA ASP A 18 3.65 1.36 -12.28
C ASP A 18 2.21 1.40 -11.74
N PHE A 19 1.86 2.38 -10.89
CA PHE A 19 0.55 2.48 -10.23
C PHE A 19 -0.05 3.87 -10.39
N HIS A 20 -1.32 3.95 -10.77
CA HIS A 20 -2.00 5.21 -11.06
C HIS A 20 -2.85 5.71 -9.88
N ARG A 21 -3.43 4.79 -9.11
CA ARG A 21 -4.33 5.04 -7.97
C ARG A 21 -3.71 4.72 -6.63
N ILE A 22 -2.64 3.94 -6.62
CA ILE A 22 -1.86 3.62 -5.42
C ILE A 22 -0.65 4.53 -5.31
N THR A 23 -0.52 5.19 -4.17
CA THR A 23 0.65 6.00 -3.78
C THR A 23 1.32 5.39 -2.56
N PHE A 24 2.61 5.63 -2.36
CA PHE A 24 3.38 5.05 -1.26
C PHE A 24 4.08 6.15 -0.48
N ALA A 25 4.03 6.14 0.85
CA ALA A 25 4.76 7.12 1.67
C ALA A 25 6.29 7.04 1.49
N TYR A 26 6.80 5.88 1.09
CA TYR A 26 8.19 5.63 0.72
C TYR A 26 8.22 4.45 -0.25
N THR A 27 9.36 4.13 -0.88
CA THR A 27 9.46 2.96 -1.78
C THR A 27 9.70 1.67 -0.96
N PRO A 28 8.69 0.80 -0.73
CA PRO A 28 8.90 -0.42 0.05
C PRO A 28 9.50 -1.51 -0.82
N ALA A 29 10.47 -2.27 -0.29
CA ALA A 29 11.05 -3.39 -1.02
C ALA A 29 10.02 -4.53 -1.20
N GLU A 30 9.14 -4.67 -0.23
CA GLU A 30 8.05 -5.63 -0.15
C GLU A 30 7.06 -5.51 -1.31
N ALA A 31 6.81 -4.30 -1.82
CA ALA A 31 5.95 -4.09 -2.98
C ALA A 31 6.50 -4.72 -4.27
N LYS A 32 7.80 -5.04 -4.30
CA LYS A 32 8.46 -5.72 -5.44
C LYS A 32 8.38 -7.25 -5.34
N ILE A 33 7.93 -7.81 -4.22
CA ILE A 33 7.74 -9.25 -4.09
C ILE A 33 6.69 -9.69 -5.11
N PRO A 34 6.92 -10.73 -5.92
CA PRO A 34 6.09 -11.04 -7.08
C PRO A 34 4.58 -11.13 -6.77
N ILE A 35 4.21 -11.83 -5.68
CA ILE A 35 2.79 -11.97 -5.29
C ILE A 35 2.19 -10.65 -4.81
N VAL A 36 2.96 -9.83 -4.10
CA VAL A 36 2.53 -8.50 -3.62
C VAL A 36 2.40 -7.54 -4.80
N SER A 37 3.38 -7.51 -5.70
CA SER A 37 3.35 -6.68 -6.91
C SER A 37 2.16 -7.02 -7.81
N TRP A 38 1.90 -8.32 -8.03
CA TRP A 38 0.72 -8.78 -8.76
C TRP A 38 -0.58 -8.33 -8.10
N PHE A 39 -0.67 -8.47 -6.77
CA PHE A 39 -1.83 -8.03 -6.00
C PHE A 39 -2.08 -6.52 -6.14
N LEU A 40 -1.05 -5.71 -5.90
CA LEU A 40 -1.13 -4.24 -5.99
C LEU A 40 -1.54 -3.79 -7.40
N LYS A 41 -1.06 -4.45 -8.47
CA LYS A 41 -1.45 -4.11 -9.84
C LYS A 41 -2.92 -4.40 -10.12
N ASN A 42 -3.45 -5.52 -9.61
CA ASN A 42 -4.87 -5.81 -9.73
C ASN A 42 -5.71 -4.83 -8.92
N LEU A 43 -5.24 -4.49 -7.72
CA LEU A 43 -5.92 -3.52 -6.86
C LEU A 43 -5.96 -2.12 -7.50
N ASP A 44 -4.86 -1.66 -8.11
CA ASP A 44 -4.79 -0.37 -8.81
C ASP A 44 -5.89 -0.23 -9.88
N ARG A 45 -6.09 -1.29 -10.67
CA ARG A 45 -7.16 -1.37 -11.67
C ARG A 45 -8.55 -1.27 -11.05
N ARG A 46 -8.78 -1.94 -9.92
CA ARG A 46 -10.07 -1.90 -9.21
C ARG A 46 -10.33 -0.54 -8.58
N LEU A 47 -9.31 0.10 -8.03
CA LEU A 47 -9.40 1.46 -7.49
C LEU A 47 -9.79 2.44 -8.60
N GLU A 48 -9.27 2.25 -9.82
CA GLU A 48 -9.64 3.07 -10.97
C GLU A 48 -11.12 2.90 -11.34
N GLU A 49 -11.62 1.67 -11.42
CA GLU A 49 -13.03 1.36 -11.68
C GLU A 49 -13.96 2.03 -10.64
N ASN A 50 -13.52 2.10 -9.39
CA ASN A 50 -14.26 2.69 -8.28
C ASN A 50 -13.95 4.19 -8.05
N ARG A 51 -13.09 4.80 -8.89
CA ARG A 51 -12.61 6.18 -8.75
C ARG A 51 -12.07 6.50 -7.34
N ALA A 52 -11.42 5.52 -6.74
CA ALA A 52 -10.81 5.59 -5.43
C ALA A 52 -9.29 5.75 -5.55
N ASN A 53 -8.66 6.27 -4.51
CA ASN A 53 -7.20 6.32 -4.39
C ASN A 53 -6.78 5.70 -3.06
N LEU A 54 -5.65 5.02 -3.09
CA LEU A 54 -5.09 4.34 -1.92
C LEU A 54 -3.70 4.90 -1.62
N LEU A 55 -3.49 5.27 -0.37
CA LEU A 55 -2.17 5.59 0.17
C LEU A 55 -1.68 4.40 0.98
N ILE A 56 -0.52 3.84 0.64
CA ILE A 56 0.19 2.87 1.46
C ILE A 56 1.18 3.63 2.34
N ASN A 57 0.86 3.70 3.64
CA ASN A 57 1.66 4.41 4.65
C ASN A 57 2.89 3.62 5.07
N ASP A 58 2.73 2.30 5.22
CA ASP A 58 3.80 1.40 5.65
C ASP A 58 3.60 0.02 5.04
N MET A 59 4.68 -0.65 4.66
CA MET A 59 4.64 -2.02 4.17
C MET A 59 5.95 -2.71 4.54
N LYS A 60 5.90 -3.65 5.48
CA LYS A 60 7.11 -4.32 5.99
C LYS A 60 6.81 -5.71 6.53
N PHE A 61 7.82 -6.58 6.58
CA PHE A 61 7.71 -7.83 7.32
C PHE A 61 7.89 -7.61 8.82
N GLY A 62 6.84 -7.86 9.58
CA GLY A 62 6.85 -7.96 11.03
C GLY A 62 7.10 -9.38 11.53
N ARG A 63 6.77 -9.63 12.80
CA ARG A 63 6.92 -10.97 13.42
C ARG A 63 5.87 -11.96 12.91
N ALA A 64 4.71 -11.48 12.48
CA ALA A 64 3.57 -12.30 12.09
C ALA A 64 3.42 -12.48 10.56
N GLY A 65 4.26 -11.83 9.76
CA GLY A 65 4.16 -11.84 8.30
C GLY A 65 4.34 -10.45 7.71
N LEU A 66 3.85 -10.25 6.49
CA LEU A 66 3.77 -8.93 5.89
C LEU A 66 2.69 -8.12 6.62
N GLU A 67 3.03 -6.88 6.98
CA GLU A 67 2.13 -5.91 7.57
C GLU A 67 2.01 -4.74 6.58
N VAL A 68 0.78 -4.32 6.30
CA VAL A 68 0.50 -3.19 5.39
C VAL A 68 -0.42 -2.20 6.09
N SER A 69 0.04 -0.97 6.25
CA SER A 69 -0.76 0.16 6.68
C SER A 69 -1.17 0.97 5.45
N TRP A 70 -2.45 1.22 5.30
CA TRP A 70 -3.01 1.93 4.15
C TRP A 70 -4.15 2.86 4.57
N GLN A 71 -4.49 3.79 3.69
CA GLN A 71 -5.61 4.71 3.83
C GLN A 71 -6.31 4.83 2.48
N LEU A 72 -7.62 4.59 2.48
CA LEU A 72 -8.48 4.71 1.30
C LEU A 72 -9.11 6.10 1.26
N SER A 73 -9.22 6.66 0.06
CA SER A 73 -9.82 7.97 -0.17
C SER A 73 -10.65 7.96 -1.46
N GLY A 74 -11.71 8.77 -1.50
CA GLY A 74 -12.68 8.80 -2.59
C GLY A 74 -14.08 8.40 -2.13
N ASN A 75 -15.04 8.42 -3.05
CA ASN A 75 -16.42 8.03 -2.77
C ASN A 75 -16.59 6.52 -2.94
N VAL A 76 -16.18 5.75 -1.93
CA VAL A 76 -16.20 4.29 -1.90
C VAL A 76 -17.36 3.78 -1.06
N SER A 77 -17.87 2.60 -1.41
CA SER A 77 -18.89 1.91 -0.60
C SER A 77 -18.24 1.12 0.53
N GLU A 78 -18.97 0.95 1.63
CA GLU A 78 -18.56 0.10 2.76
C GLU A 78 -18.27 -1.35 2.32
N ALA A 79 -19.05 -1.87 1.36
CA ALA A 79 -18.82 -3.21 0.80
C ALA A 79 -17.46 -3.32 0.10
N PHE A 80 -17.02 -2.27 -0.59
CA PHE A 80 -15.70 -2.25 -1.24
C PHE A 80 -14.57 -2.13 -0.22
N GLU A 81 -14.76 -1.34 0.83
CA GLU A 81 -13.78 -1.21 1.92
C GLU A 81 -13.57 -2.54 2.66
N LEU A 82 -14.65 -3.25 3.00
CA LEU A 82 -14.57 -4.59 3.60
C LEU A 82 -13.86 -5.61 2.70
N GLU A 83 -14.18 -5.61 1.40
CA GLU A 83 -13.50 -6.49 0.45
C GLU A 83 -12.00 -6.17 0.35
N LEU A 84 -11.65 -4.88 0.45
CA LEU A 84 -10.26 -4.44 0.44
C LEU A 84 -9.51 -4.93 1.69
N GLU A 85 -10.14 -4.85 2.87
CA GLU A 85 -9.60 -5.39 4.12
C GLU A 85 -9.32 -6.90 4.00
N ASP A 86 -10.28 -7.68 3.51
CA ASP A 86 -10.13 -9.12 3.30
C ASP A 86 -8.97 -9.44 2.33
N GLN A 87 -8.84 -8.64 1.27
CA GLN A 87 -7.78 -8.79 0.29
C GLN A 87 -6.39 -8.45 0.87
N PHE A 88 -6.30 -7.40 1.69
CA PHE A 88 -5.07 -7.08 2.40
C PHE A 88 -4.69 -8.15 3.42
N GLU A 89 -5.66 -8.67 4.18
CA GLU A 89 -5.40 -9.76 5.11
C GLU A 89 -4.90 -11.00 4.36
N TRP A 90 -5.51 -11.33 3.22
CA TRP A 90 -5.09 -12.45 2.40
C TRP A 90 -3.66 -12.28 1.88
N ILE A 91 -3.29 -11.12 1.34
CA ILE A 91 -1.92 -10.91 0.83
C ILE A 91 -0.90 -10.88 1.96
N CYS A 92 -1.23 -10.32 3.12
CA CYS A 92 -0.37 -10.31 4.30
C CYS A 92 0.01 -11.73 4.76
N ARG A 93 -0.93 -12.68 4.66
CA ARG A 93 -0.71 -14.11 4.97
C ARG A 93 0.01 -14.87 3.87
N LYS A 94 -0.16 -14.48 2.60
CA LYS A 94 0.43 -15.19 1.45
C LYS A 94 1.81 -14.70 1.08
N ALA A 95 2.09 -13.42 1.31
CA ALA A 95 3.41 -12.84 1.14
C ALA A 95 4.34 -13.52 2.13
N ASN A 96 5.20 -14.39 1.61
CA ASN A 96 6.32 -14.88 2.37
C ASN A 96 7.48 -13.92 2.14
N LYS A 97 8.30 -13.76 3.18
CA LYS A 97 9.65 -13.24 3.04
C LYS A 97 10.42 -14.30 2.25
N SER A 98 10.26 -14.32 0.93
CA SER A 98 11.10 -15.15 0.07
C SER A 98 12.54 -14.76 0.40
N GLY A 99 13.28 -15.73 0.96
CA GLY A 99 14.57 -15.53 1.65
C GLY A 99 15.66 -14.95 0.79
#